data_AF-A0A846ELK5-F1
#
_entry.id   AF-A0A846ELK5-F1
#
_cell.length_a   1.000
_cell.length_b   1.000
_cell.length_c   1.000
_cell.angle_alpha   90.00
_cell.angle_beta   90.00
_cell.angle_gamma   90.00
#
_symmetry.space_group_name_H-M   'P 1'
#
loop_
_entity.id
_entity.type
_entity.pdbx_description
1 polymer ?
#
loop_
_entity_poly.entity_id
_entity_poly.type
_entity_poly.pdbx_seq_one_letter_code
_entity_poly.pdbx_strand_id
1 'polypeptide(L)'
;MDIANLLSFYNYSVITIADIDDALKIAQNISFDIILCCSFTHSSIFSISKLRKILPKLRTNLYTQHCPILACFSSSISAYNIHELVKQGVDCCYIFKSEIRQSDNENKLINIVRYAIKQTKENYGFLKHLLSDFN
;
A
#
# COMPACT_ATOMS: atom_id res chain seq x y z
N MET A 1 -8.27 -12.30 -4.84
CA MET A 1 -8.62 -11.84 -3.48
C MET A 1 -9.19 -10.44 -3.59
N ASP A 2 -10.37 -10.19 -3.00
CA ASP A 2 -10.99 -8.87 -2.97
C ASP A 2 -10.58 -8.13 -1.68
N ILE A 3 -9.61 -7.21 -1.79
CA ILE A 3 -9.08 -6.48 -0.64
C ILE A 3 -10.14 -5.60 0.03
N ALA A 4 -11.06 -5.03 -0.75
CA ALA A 4 -12.08 -4.14 -0.19
C ALA A 4 -13.05 -4.93 0.71
N ASN A 5 -13.45 -6.12 0.27
CA ASN A 5 -14.27 -7.02 1.08
C ASN A 5 -13.53 -7.52 2.32
N LEU A 6 -12.24 -7.87 2.19
CA LEU A 6 -11.41 -8.28 3.33
C LEU A 6 -11.32 -7.17 4.38
N LEU A 7 -10.99 -5.94 3.97
CA LEU A 7 -10.89 -4.80 4.89
C LEU A 7 -12.25 -4.49 5.53
N SER A 8 -13.35 -4.56 4.77
CA SER A 8 -14.70 -4.37 5.31
C SER A 8 -15.07 -5.43 6.34
N PHE A 9 -14.68 -6.70 6.14
CA PHE A 9 -14.87 -7.77 7.11
C PHE A 9 -14.16 -7.48 8.45
N TYR A 10 -13.03 -6.78 8.40
CA TYR A 10 -12.30 -6.30 9.58
C TYR A 10 -12.75 -4.91 10.07
N ASN A 11 -13.94 -4.45 9.67
CA ASN A 11 -14.58 -3.19 10.06
C ASN A 11 -13.85 -1.91 9.63
N TYR A 12 -13.09 -1.95 8.54
CA TYR A 12 -12.58 -0.73 7.91
C TYR A 12 -13.61 -0.13 6.94
N SER A 13 -13.73 1.20 6.92
CA SER A 13 -14.44 1.90 5.85
C SER A 13 -13.53 2.00 4.62
N VAL A 14 -13.97 1.42 3.50
CA VAL A 14 -13.15 1.31 2.29
C VAL A 14 -13.72 2.16 1.16
N ILE A 15 -12.86 2.93 0.50
CA ILE A 15 -13.16 3.60 -0.76
C ILE A 15 -12.26 2.99 -1.83
N THR A 16 -12.85 2.35 -2.83
CA THR A 16 -12.11 1.78 -3.96
C THR A 16 -12.16 2.74 -5.14
N ILE A 17 -10.99 3.06 -5.68
CA ILE A 17 -10.86 3.99 -6.80
C ILE A 17 -10.03 3.29 -7.89
N ALA A 18 -10.62 3.12 -9.06
CA ALA A 18 -9.97 2.45 -10.18
C ALA A 18 -9.09 3.41 -11.00
N ASP A 19 -9.54 4.65 -11.16
CA ASP A 19 -8.80 5.69 -11.87
C ASP A 19 -7.90 6.47 -10.92
N ILE A 20 -6.68 6.74 -11.38
CA ILE A 20 -5.64 7.29 -10.54
C ILE A 20 -5.68 8.81 -10.43
N ASP A 21 -6.23 9.49 -11.44
CA ASP A 21 -6.44 10.95 -11.38
C ASP A 21 -7.59 11.27 -10.43
N ASP A 22 -8.62 10.42 -10.38
CA ASP A 22 -9.68 10.53 -9.37
C ASP A 22 -9.17 10.23 -7.95
N ALA A 23 -8.24 9.27 -7.80
CA ALA A 23 -7.60 9.00 -6.52
C ALA A 23 -6.85 10.22 -5.98
N LEU A 24 -6.14 10.95 -6.85
CA LEU A 24 -5.46 12.19 -6.48
C LEU A 24 -6.43 13.28 -6.01
N LYS A 25 -7.56 13.48 -6.72
CA LYS A 25 -8.58 14.46 -6.34
C LYS A 25 -9.24 14.12 -5.00
N ILE A 26 -9.52 12.83 -4.77
CA ILE A 26 -10.15 12.37 -3.53
C ILE A 26 -9.19 12.53 -2.34
N ALA A 27 -7.91 12.15 -2.52
CA ALA A 27 -6.89 12.31 -1.49
C ALA A 27 -6.64 13.77 -1.05
N GLN A 28 -6.99 14.76 -1.89
CA GLN A 28 -6.90 16.18 -1.53
C GLN A 28 -8.02 16.64 -0.61
N ASN A 29 -9.19 15.98 -0.64
CA ASN A 29 -10.39 16.44 0.06
C ASN A 29 -10.77 15.54 1.24
N ILE A 30 -10.25 14.31 1.28
CA ILE A 30 -10.57 13.32 2.30
C ILE A 30 -9.26 12.88 2.97
N SER A 31 -9.30 12.79 4.30
CA SER A 31 -8.21 12.20 5.08
C SER A 31 -8.41 10.70 5.23
N PHE A 32 -7.34 9.94 5.02
CA PHE A 32 -7.35 8.48 5.11
C PHE A 32 -6.41 8.00 6.23
N ASP A 33 -6.79 6.97 6.97
CA ASP A 33 -5.89 6.30 7.92
C ASP A 33 -4.77 5.53 7.20
N ILE A 34 -5.03 5.04 5.98
CA ILE A 34 -4.08 4.32 5.12
C ILE A 34 -4.53 4.35 3.67
N ILE A 35 -3.58 4.35 2.73
CA ILE A 35 -3.84 4.17 1.30
C ILE A 35 -3.18 2.89 0.81
N LEU A 36 -3.97 2.03 0.16
CA LEU A 36 -3.48 0.80 -0.45
C LEU A 36 -3.40 0.96 -1.97
N CYS A 37 -2.17 0.98 -2.49
CA CYS A 37 -1.92 0.98 -3.93
C CYS A 37 -1.75 -0.46 -4.42
N CYS A 38 -2.81 -1.04 -4.97
CA CYS A 38 -2.83 -2.44 -5.35
C CYS A 38 -2.60 -2.63 -6.86
N SER A 39 -1.69 -3.53 -7.22
CA SER A 39 -1.46 -3.95 -8.61
C SER A 39 -1.59 -5.47 -8.75
N PHE A 40 -2.68 -5.90 -9.40
CA PHE A 40 -3.02 -7.32 -9.54
C PHE A 40 -2.97 -7.86 -10.97
N THR A 41 -2.66 -7.01 -11.96
CA THR A 41 -2.53 -7.43 -13.36
C THR A 41 -1.14 -7.95 -13.66
N HIS A 42 -1.04 -9.04 -14.43
CA HIS A 42 0.22 -9.70 -14.82
C HIS A 42 1.22 -8.80 -15.59
N SER A 43 0.81 -7.62 -16.05
CA SER A 43 1.71 -6.59 -16.63
C SER A 43 2.38 -5.73 -15.55
N SER A 44 3.14 -6.37 -14.66
CA SER A 44 3.80 -5.78 -13.49
C SER A 44 4.67 -4.56 -13.78
N ILE A 45 5.20 -4.40 -14.99
CA ILE A 45 6.06 -3.26 -15.36
C ILE A 45 5.24 -1.98 -15.60
N PHE A 46 4.09 -2.09 -16.27
CA PHE A 46 3.29 -0.93 -16.65
C PHE A 46 2.61 -0.30 -15.43
N SER A 47 2.14 -1.13 -14.51
CA SER A 47 1.54 -0.69 -13.25
C SER A 47 2.54 -0.04 -12.29
N ILE A 48 3.77 -0.58 -12.18
CA ILE A 48 4.82 0.02 -11.34
C ILE A 48 5.27 1.38 -11.91
N SER A 49 5.42 1.49 -13.23
CA SER A 49 5.80 2.77 -13.88
C SER A 49 4.75 3.86 -13.64
N LYS A 50 3.46 3.52 -13.76
CA LYS A 50 2.37 4.43 -13.41
C LYS A 50 2.41 4.81 -11.92
N LEU A 51 2.55 3.83 -11.04
CA LEU A 51 2.60 4.06 -9.60
C LEU A 51 3.74 5.01 -9.22
N ARG A 52 4.95 4.82 -9.77
CA ARG A 52 6.10 5.71 -9.56
C ARG A 52 5.86 7.16 -9.95
N LYS A 53 5.10 7.42 -11.02
CA LYS A 53 4.81 8.79 -11.46
C LYS A 53 3.84 9.52 -10.53
N ILE A 54 3.06 8.77 -9.77
CA ILE A 54 1.90 9.30 -9.05
C ILE A 54 2.17 9.36 -7.55
N LEU A 55 2.96 8.42 -7.03
CA LEU A 55 3.40 8.41 -5.63
C LEU A 55 3.94 9.77 -5.15
N PRO A 56 4.77 10.52 -5.91
CA PRO A 56 5.19 11.86 -5.48
C PRO A 56 4.03 12.84 -5.32
N LYS A 57 3.05 12.81 -6.24
CA LYS A 57 1.87 13.69 -6.18
C LYS A 57 0.96 13.32 -5.02
N LEU A 58 0.70 12.02 -4.84
CA LEU A 58 -0.03 11.49 -3.68
C LEU A 58 0.67 11.91 -2.40
N ARG A 59 1.99 11.69 -2.30
CA ARG A 59 2.76 11.99 -1.11
C ARG A 59 2.79 13.48 -0.77
N THR A 60 2.90 14.36 -1.76
CA THR A 60 2.81 15.82 -1.53
C THR A 60 1.44 16.20 -0.95
N ASN A 61 0.36 15.63 -1.46
CA ASN A 61 -1.00 15.89 -0.93
C ASN A 61 -1.20 15.28 0.47
N LEU A 62 -0.58 14.13 0.74
CA LEU A 62 -0.72 13.38 2.00
C LEU A 62 0.30 13.77 3.06
N TYR A 63 1.28 14.63 2.73
CA TYR A 63 2.36 15.01 3.65
C TYR A 63 1.82 15.64 4.94
N THR A 64 0.73 16.40 4.83
CA THR A 64 0.05 17.03 5.98
C THR A 64 -0.82 16.05 6.76
N GLN A 65 -1.25 14.94 6.14
CA GLN A 65 -2.14 13.94 6.75
C GLN A 65 -1.38 12.78 7.38
N HIS A 66 -0.08 12.64 7.09
CA HIS A 66 0.76 11.53 7.57
C HIS A 66 0.15 10.15 7.28
N CYS A 67 -0.57 10.05 6.16
CA CYS A 67 -1.22 8.83 5.73
C CYS A 67 -0.16 7.85 5.18
N PRO A 68 -0.07 6.61 5.73
CA PRO A 68 0.83 5.60 5.22
C PRO A 68 0.34 5.08 3.87
N ILE A 69 1.27 4.87 2.95
CA ILE A 69 1.02 4.27 1.64
C ILE A 69 1.59 2.84 1.62
N LEU A 70 0.71 1.86 1.48
CA LEU A 70 1.04 0.44 1.35
C LEU A 70 0.88 0.01 -0.11
N ALA A 71 1.95 -0.44 -0.75
CA ALA A 71 1.87 -1.01 -2.10
C ALA A 71 1.67 -2.53 -2.05
N CYS A 72 0.70 -3.05 -2.77
CA CYS A 72 0.29 -4.47 -2.75
C CYS A 72 0.42 -5.12 -4.14
N PHE A 73 1.07 -6.28 -4.23
CA PHE A 73 1.38 -6.94 -5.52
C PHE A 73 1.04 -8.44 -5.54
N SER A 74 0.36 -8.94 -6.59
CA SER A 74 0.07 -10.38 -6.77
C SER A 74 1.24 -11.22 -7.29
N SER A 75 2.32 -10.60 -7.75
CA SER A 75 3.45 -11.28 -8.40
C SER A 75 4.78 -10.79 -7.84
N SER A 76 5.85 -11.53 -8.15
CA SER A 76 7.20 -11.15 -7.78
C SER A 76 7.55 -9.78 -8.35
N ILE A 77 7.98 -8.88 -7.46
CA ILE A 77 8.50 -7.56 -7.79
C ILE A 77 9.99 -7.56 -7.46
N SER A 78 10.81 -7.02 -8.36
CA SER A 78 12.26 -6.97 -8.13
C SER A 78 12.60 -6.06 -6.94
N ALA A 79 13.69 -6.36 -6.24
CA ALA A 79 14.19 -5.53 -5.15
C ALA A 79 14.46 -4.08 -5.61
N TYR A 80 14.96 -3.91 -6.84
CA TYR A 80 15.11 -2.59 -7.47
C TYR A 80 13.77 -1.84 -7.54
N ASN A 81 12.69 -2.52 -7.92
CA ASN A 81 11.40 -1.88 -8.03
C ASN A 81 10.80 -1.50 -6.68
N ILE A 82 10.94 -2.35 -5.66
CA ILE A 82 10.56 -2.04 -4.28
C ILE A 82 11.32 -0.81 -3.79
N HIS A 83 12.63 -0.79 -3.97
CA HIS A 83 13.49 0.30 -3.54
C HIS A 83 13.11 1.64 -4.18
N GLU A 84 12.83 1.63 -5.49
CA GLU A 84 12.36 2.83 -6.18
C GLU A 84 10.98 3.28 -5.66
N LEU A 85 10.05 2.37 -5.37
CA LEU A 85 8.75 2.75 -4.80
C LEU A 85 8.89 3.38 -3.40
N VAL A 86 9.77 2.84 -2.57
CA VAL A 86 10.07 3.40 -1.24
C VAL A 86 10.64 4.81 -1.36
N LYS A 87 11.59 5.05 -2.29
CA LYS A 87 12.12 6.40 -2.57
C LYS A 87 11.04 7.38 -3.01
N GLN A 88 10.02 6.92 -3.73
CA GLN A 88 8.93 7.76 -4.22
C GLN A 88 7.82 7.99 -3.17
N GLY A 89 7.95 7.41 -1.97
CA GLY A 89 7.01 7.65 -0.87
C GLY A 89 6.07 6.50 -0.55
N VAL A 90 6.39 5.27 -0.92
CA VAL A 90 5.74 4.09 -0.32
C VAL A 90 6.35 3.80 1.05
N ASP A 91 5.51 3.59 2.07
CA ASP A 91 5.96 3.25 3.42
C ASP A 91 6.23 1.77 3.58
N CYS A 92 5.41 0.93 2.94
CA CYS A 92 5.52 -0.52 3.02
C CYS A 92 5.09 -1.17 1.71
N CYS A 93 5.68 -2.33 1.41
CA CYS A 93 5.29 -3.16 0.27
C CYS A 93 4.87 -4.54 0.78
N TYR A 94 3.75 -5.04 0.29
CA TYR A 94 3.31 -6.41 0.53
C TYR A 94 3.16 -7.17 -0.79
N ILE A 95 3.70 -8.38 -0.80
CA ILE A 95 3.70 -9.26 -1.97
C ILE A 95 2.94 -10.53 -1.58
N PHE A 96 1.86 -10.80 -2.31
CA PHE A 96 1.09 -12.02 -2.14
C PHE A 96 1.89 -13.19 -2.67
N LYS A 97 2.10 -14.21 -1.82
CA LYS A 97 2.82 -15.43 -2.18
C LYS A 97 1.83 -16.55 -2.48
N SER A 98 1.93 -17.13 -3.67
CA SER A 98 1.03 -18.20 -4.13
C SER A 98 1.20 -19.51 -3.38
N GLU A 99 2.38 -19.70 -2.78
CA GLU A 99 2.79 -20.88 -2.00
C GLU A 99 2.14 -20.89 -0.61
N ILE A 100 1.64 -19.73 -0.16
CA ILE A 100 1.02 -19.55 1.14
C ILE A 100 -0.50 -19.64 0.98
N ARG A 101 -1.18 -20.28 1.93
CA ARG A 101 -2.65 -20.32 1.97
C ARG A 101 -3.22 -18.91 1.91
N GLN A 102 -4.32 -18.75 1.18
CA GLN A 102 -4.96 -17.45 1.01
C GLN A 102 -5.31 -16.79 2.35
N SER A 103 -5.83 -17.54 3.32
CA SER A 103 -6.14 -17.06 4.67
C SER A 103 -4.93 -16.46 5.39
N ASP A 104 -3.73 -16.99 5.17
CA ASP A 104 -2.52 -16.50 5.81
C ASP A 104 -2.03 -15.22 5.11
N ASN A 105 -2.21 -15.11 3.79
CA ASN A 105 -1.97 -13.86 3.07
C ASN A 105 -2.93 -12.74 3.53
N GLU A 106 -4.21 -13.07 3.73
CA GLU A 106 -5.22 -12.16 4.26
C GLU A 106 -4.86 -11.68 5.67
N ASN A 107 -4.53 -12.61 6.58
CA ASN A 107 -4.11 -12.27 7.94
C ASN A 107 -2.83 -11.42 7.97
N LYS A 108 -1.85 -11.72 7.13
CA LYS A 108 -0.62 -10.92 7.02
C LYS A 108 -0.90 -9.52 6.51
N LEU A 109 -1.73 -9.35 5.47
CA LEU A 109 -2.12 -8.04 4.99
C LEU A 109 -2.78 -7.21 6.11
N ILE A 110 -3.74 -7.79 6.83
CA ILE A 110 -4.43 -7.09 7.92
C ILE A 110 -3.46 -6.67 9.04
N ASN A 111 -2.51 -7.53 9.40
CA ASN A 111 -1.50 -7.19 10.40
C ASN A 111 -0.59 -6.05 9.94
N ILE A 112 -0.18 -6.05 8.66
CA ILE A 112 0.62 -4.96 8.07
C ILE A 112 -0.17 -3.65 8.06
N VAL A 113 -1.46 -3.68 7.68
CA VAL A 113 -2.34 -2.51 7.70
C VAL A 113 -2.48 -1.94 9.10
N ARG A 114 -2.78 -2.79 10.09
CA ARG A 114 -2.88 -2.38 11.51
C ARG A 114 -1.58 -1.77 12.01
N TYR A 115 -0.46 -2.41 11.70
CA TYR A 115 0.85 -1.92 12.09
C TYR A 115 1.16 -0.57 11.45
N ALA A 116 0.88 -0.40 10.16
CA ALA A 116 1.13 0.85 9.44
C ALA A 116 0.34 2.03 10.04
N ILE A 117 -0.96 1.83 10.31
CA ILE A 117 -1.82 2.83 10.95
C ILE A 117 -1.35 3.14 12.38
N LYS A 118 -0.93 2.12 13.13
CA LYS A 118 -0.41 2.30 14.49
C LYS A 118 0.87 3.15 14.48
N GLN A 119 1.79 2.86 13.56
CA GLN A 119 3.05 3.60 13.45
C GLN A 119 2.84 5.06 13.09
N THR A 120 1.89 5.39 12.21
CA THR A 120 1.59 6.80 11.90
C THR A 120 0.97 7.56 13.06
N LYS A 121 0.31 6.87 13.99
CA LYS A 121 -0.26 7.48 15.21
C LYS A 121 0.75 7.58 16.36
N GLU A 122 1.76 6.71 16.40
CA GLU A 122 2.69 6.59 17.54
C GLU A 122 4.12 7.09 17.26
N ASN A 123 4.61 7.12 16.01
CA ASN A 123 6.01 7.46 15.69
C ASN A 123 6.17 8.04 14.28
N TYR A 124 6.43 9.34 14.19
CA TYR A 124 6.50 10.13 12.95
C TYR A 124 7.72 9.85 12.02
N GLY A 125 8.49 8.77 12.25
CA GLY A 125 9.85 8.66 11.68
C GLY A 125 10.20 7.40 10.89
N PHE A 126 9.58 6.23 11.09
CA PHE A 126 10.24 5.01 10.61
C PHE A 126 9.35 3.78 10.39
N LEU A 127 8.82 3.65 9.17
CA LEU A 127 8.36 2.37 8.59
C LEU A 127 9.40 1.77 7.62
N LYS A 128 10.67 2.17 7.71
CA LYS A 128 11.73 1.76 6.77
C LYS A 128 12.23 0.31 6.93
N HIS A 129 11.76 -0.45 7.91
CA HIS A 129 12.33 -1.78 8.25
C HIS A 129 11.28 -2.88 8.50
N LEU A 130 10.30 -3.06 7.61
CA LEU A 130 9.43 -4.24 7.63
C LEU A 130 9.83 -5.31 6.59
N LEU A 131 11.08 -5.27 6.13
CA LEU A 131 11.63 -6.24 5.17
C LEU A 131 12.73 -7.16 5.76
N SER A 132 13.11 -7.03 7.04
CA SER A 132 14.17 -7.87 7.63
C SER A 132 13.70 -9.11 8.39
N ASP A 133 12.44 -9.16 8.86
CA ASP A 133 12.01 -10.22 9.79
C ASP A 133 11.18 -11.34 9.12
N PHE A 134 11.28 -11.47 7.80
CA PHE A 134 10.66 -12.56 7.03
C PHE A 134 11.68 -13.49 6.36
N ASN A 135 12.85 -13.65 7.00
CA ASN A 135 13.59 -14.91 6.92
C ASN A 135 13.02 -15.89 7.93
#